data_AF-A0A925YFU7-F1
#
_entry.id   AF-A0A925YFU7-F1
#
_cell.length_a   1.000
_cell.length_b   1.000
_cell.length_c   1.000
_cell.angle_alpha   90.00
_cell.angle_beta   90.00
_cell.angle_gamma   90.00
#
_symmetry.space_group_name_H-M   'P 1'
#
loop_
_entity.id
_entity.type
_entity.pdbx_description
1 polymer ?
#
loop_
_entity_poly.entity_id
_entity_poly.type
_entity_poly.pdbx_seq_one_letter_code
_entity_poly.pdbx_strand_id
1 'polypeptide(L)' 'MLELVTLTGTLVRLESLAMHHAEDLATTTQDPQTWLYHGAGDLTDRADLEAFILSVQDEPELGIGLNFAIVRQLPTEAV' A
#
# COMPACT_ATOMS: atom_id res chain seq x y z
N MET A 1 16.09 14.71 4.12
CA MET A 1 15.74 13.35 3.66
C MET A 1 14.94 12.72 4.78
N LEU A 2 13.64 12.49 4.57
CA LEU A 2 12.82 11.76 5.53
C LEU A 2 13.14 10.27 5.38
N GLU A 3 13.37 9.60 6.50
CA GLU A 3 13.72 8.18 6.50
C GLU A 3 12.43 7.35 6.35
N LEU A 4 12.43 6.37 5.45
CA LEU A 4 11.29 5.47 5.29
C LEU A 4 11.15 4.62 6.54
N VAL A 5 10.01 4.71 7.20
CA VAL A 5 9.74 3.99 8.46
C VAL A 5 8.93 2.74 8.14
N THR A 6 9.34 1.60 8.71
CA THR A 6 8.51 0.39 8.75
C THR A 6 7.94 0.25 10.16
N LEU A 7 6.62 0.11 10.28
CA LEU A 7 5.96 -0.16 11.56
C LEU A 7 5.65 -1.66 11.65
N THR A 8 5.99 -2.27 12.78
CA THR A 8 5.78 -3.71 12.99
C THR A 8 4.76 -3.93 14.12
N GLY A 9 3.70 -4.67 13.82
CA GLY A 9 2.74 -5.17 14.79
C GLY A 9 2.73 -6.69 14.86
N THR A 10 1.83 -7.25 15.69
CA THR A 10 1.74 -8.71 15.90
C THR A 10 1.29 -9.49 14.67
N LEU A 11 0.42 -8.89 13.84
CA LEU A 11 -0.21 -9.57 12.69
C LEU A 11 0.18 -8.97 11.34
N VAL A 12 0.69 -7.74 11.34
CA VAL A 12 0.97 -6.97 10.13
C VAL A 12 2.23 -6.14 10.30
N ARG A 13 2.91 -5.87 9.20
CA ARG A 13 3.84 -4.75 9.07
C ARG A 13 3.26 -3.70 8.13
N LEU A 14 3.56 -2.45 8.41
CA LEU A 14 3.30 -1.32 7.53
C LEU A 14 4.63 -0.93 6.90
N GLU A 15 4.73 -1.07 5.59
CA GLU A 15 5.92 -0.65 4.83
C GLU A 15 5.53 0.39 3.79
N SER A 16 6.49 1.22 3.37
CA SER A 16 6.22 2.27 2.39
C SER A 16 5.60 1.67 1.14
N LEU A 17 4.49 2.25 0.69
CA LEU A 17 3.87 1.87 -0.56
C LEU A 17 4.86 2.08 -1.69
N ALA A 18 4.96 1.09 -2.57
CA ALA A 18 5.98 0.99 -3.60
C ALA A 18 5.52 0.06 -4.72
N MET A 19 6.15 0.15 -5.89
CA MET A 19 5.67 -0.48 -7.11
C MET A 19 5.55 -2.01 -7.06
N HIS A 20 6.37 -2.67 -6.26
CA HIS A 20 6.29 -4.12 -6.09
C HIS A 20 4.97 -4.58 -5.42
N HIS A 21 4.24 -3.69 -4.76
CA HIS A 21 2.93 -4.00 -4.17
C HIS A 21 1.78 -3.99 -5.19
N ALA A 22 1.99 -3.45 -6.40
CA ALA A 22 0.91 -3.26 -7.37
C ALA A 22 0.21 -4.57 -7.75
N GLU A 23 0.96 -5.67 -7.86
CA GLU A 23 0.41 -6.99 -8.20
C GLU A 23 -0.46 -7.59 -7.08
N ASP A 24 0.03 -7.52 -5.84
CA ASP A 24 -0.72 -7.99 -4.68
C ASP A 24 -1.96 -7.14 -4.41
N LEU A 25 -1.85 -5.81 -4.59
CA LEU A 25 -2.99 -4.91 -4.52
C LEU A 25 -4.01 -5.25 -5.61
N ALA A 26 -3.57 -5.37 -6.86
CA ALA A 26 -4.46 -5.74 -7.96
C ALA A 26 -5.17 -7.06 -7.68
N THR A 27 -4.56 -8.01 -6.99
CA THR A 27 -5.23 -9.28 -6.62
C THR A 27 -6.24 -9.10 -5.50
N THR A 28 -5.98 -8.21 -4.54
CA THR A 28 -6.78 -8.07 -3.30
C THR A 28 -7.87 -7.00 -3.38
N THR A 29 -7.77 -6.05 -4.31
CA THR A 29 -8.70 -4.91 -4.44
C THR A 29 -9.69 -5.06 -5.60
N GLN A 30 -9.96 -6.31 -6.03
CA GLN A 30 -10.91 -6.64 -7.09
C GLN A 30 -12.38 -6.43 -6.69
N ASP A 31 -12.68 -6.23 -5.40
CA ASP A 31 -14.02 -5.91 -4.95
C ASP A 31 -14.28 -4.40 -5.07
N PRO A 32 -15.19 -3.94 -5.95
CA PRO A 32 -15.51 -2.52 -6.11
C PRO A 32 -16.04 -1.87 -4.82
N GLN A 33 -16.59 -2.66 -3.88
CA GLN A 33 -17.01 -2.14 -2.57
C GLN A 33 -15.83 -1.60 -1.76
N THR A 34 -14.61 -2.09 -1.99
CA THR A 34 -13.38 -1.59 -1.35
C THR A 34 -13.13 -0.11 -1.68
N TRP A 35 -13.55 0.34 -2.87
CA TRP A 35 -13.26 1.68 -3.38
C TRP A 35 -14.38 2.70 -3.18
N LEU A 36 -15.55 2.26 -2.69
CA LEU A 36 -16.78 3.07 -2.63
C LEU A 36 -16.60 4.44 -1.96
N TYR A 37 -15.68 4.53 -1.01
CA TYR A 37 -15.40 5.74 -0.23
C TYR A 37 -14.00 6.31 -0.44
N HIS A 38 -13.19 5.73 -1.34
CA HIS A 38 -11.77 6.05 -1.45
C HIS A 38 -11.49 7.36 -2.20
N GLY A 39 -12.48 7.95 -2.88
CA GLY A 39 -12.33 9.25 -3.56
C GLY A 39 -11.43 9.25 -4.81
N ALA A 40 -10.48 8.31 -4.90
CA ALA A 40 -9.59 8.11 -6.06
C ALA A 40 -10.25 7.35 -7.22
N GLY A 41 -11.51 6.92 -7.07
CA GLY A 41 -12.20 6.08 -8.04
C GLY A 41 -11.97 4.59 -7.81
N ASP A 42 -12.47 3.78 -8.74
CA ASP A 42 -12.32 2.33 -8.76
C ASP A 42 -10.91 1.97 -9.25
N LEU A 43 -10.07 1.43 -8.37
CA LEU A 43 -8.70 1.01 -8.67
C LEU A 43 -8.62 -0.53 -8.74
N THR A 44 -9.49 -1.12 -9.54
CA THR A 44 -9.52 -2.57 -9.82
C THR A 44 -8.59 -2.96 -10.98
N ASP A 45 -8.18 -2.02 -11.83
CA ASP A 45 -7.19 -2.26 -12.88
C ASP A 45 -5.76 -2.07 -12.37
N ARG A 46 -4.86 -2.95 -12.82
CA ARG A 46 -3.45 -2.90 -12.43
C ARG A 46 -2.77 -1.61 -12.87
N ALA A 47 -3.03 -1.12 -14.07
CA ALA A 47 -2.42 0.10 -14.58
C ALA A 47 -2.84 1.33 -13.76
N ASP A 48 -4.11 1.36 -13.32
CA ASP A 48 -4.61 2.44 -12.46
C ASP A 48 -3.98 2.39 -11.06
N LEU A 49 -3.76 1.20 -10.49
CA LEU A 49 -3.01 1.03 -9.25
C LEU A 49 -1.55 1.46 -9.38
N GLU A 50 -0.88 1.08 -10.47
CA GLU A 50 0.50 1.52 -10.74
C GLU A 50 0.57 3.04 -10.87
N ALA A 51 -0.38 3.67 -11.57
CA ALA A 51 -0.47 5.12 -11.68
C ALA A 51 -0.72 5.80 -10.33
N PHE A 52 -1.57 5.21 -9.48
CA PHE A 52 -1.80 5.69 -8.12
C PHE A 52 -0.54 5.61 -7.25
N ILE A 53 0.19 4.49 -7.27
CA ILE A 53 1.42 4.34 -6.49
C ILE A 53 2.46 5.38 -6.95
N LEU A 54 2.60 5.60 -8.26
CA LEU A 54 3.50 6.61 -8.81
C LEU A 54 3.10 8.04 -8.41
N SER A 55 1.80 8.34 -8.30
CA SER A 55 1.35 9.70 -7.95
C SER A 55 1.61 10.04 -6.47
N VAL A 56 1.70 9.03 -5.60
CA VAL A 56 1.86 9.22 -4.16
C VAL A 56 3.26 8.90 -3.61
N GLN A 57 4.17 8.35 -4.43
CA GLN A 57 5.49 7.90 -3.98
C GLN A 57 6.39 9.05 -3.47
N ASP A 58 6.21 10.26 -4.00
CA ASP A 58 7.03 11.44 -3.67
C ASP A 58 6.41 12.26 -2.51
N GLU A 59 5.18 11.94 -2.08
CA GLU A 59 4.50 12.64 -0.98
C GLU A 59 5.30 12.68 0.33
N PRO A 60 6.05 11.63 0.73
CA PRO A 60 6.92 11.69 1.89
C PRO A 60 7.97 12.79 1.77
N GLU A 61 8.62 12.93 0.63
CA GLU A 61 9.66 13.94 0.41
C GLU A 61 9.09 15.36 0.41
N LEU A 62 7.85 15.51 -0.07
CA LEU A 62 7.11 16.77 -0.09
C LEU A 62 6.46 17.12 1.25
N GLY A 63 6.48 16.21 2.24
CA GLY A 63 5.83 16.39 3.53
C GLY A 63 4.30 16.43 3.45
N ILE A 64 3.72 15.81 2.41
CA ILE A 64 2.28 15.80 2.14
C ILE A 64 1.60 14.61 2.83
N GLY A 65 2.24 13.43 2.79
CA GLY A 65 1.64 12.18 3.22
C GLY A 65 2.64 11.04 3.32
N LEU A 66 2.25 10.00 4.06
CA LEU A 66 2.95 8.72 4.12
C LEU A 66 1.98 7.62 3.71
N ASN A 67 2.26 6.98 2.59
CA ASN A 67 1.44 5.90 2.05
C ASN A 67 2.06 4.56 2.44
N PHE A 68 1.27 3.70 3.08
CA PHE A 68 1.73 2.41 3.57
C PHE A 68 0.98 1.26 2.90
N ALA A 69 1.72 0.22 2.53
CA ALA A 69 1.16 -1.10 2.29
C ALA A 69 0.99 -1.85 3.62
N ILE A 70 -0.16 -2.50 3.81
CA ILE A 70 -0.43 -3.35 4.98
C ILE A 70 -0.12 -4.79 4.60
N VAL A 71 0.99 -5.32 5.12
CA VAL A 71 1.46 -6.66 4.79
C VAL A 71 1.30 -7.60 5.97
N ARG A 72 0.57 -8.71 5.77
CA ARG A 72 0.38 -9.74 6.79
C ARG A 72 1.73 -10.35 7.17
N GLN A 73 1.99 -10.45 8.47
CA GLN A 73 3.10 -11.25 8.98
C GLN A 73 2.69 -12.71 9.02
N LEU A 74 3.47 -13.58 8.38
CA LEU A 74 3.36 -15.01 8.62
C LEU A 74 3.81 -15.26 10.06
N PRO A 75 3.09 -16.09 10.83
CA PRO A 75 3.55 -16.46 12.16
C PRO A 75 4.95 -17.04 12.05
N THR A 76 5.88 -16.50 12.84
CA THR A 76 7.14 -17.19 13.08
C THR A 76 6.76 -18.47 13.79
N GLU A 77 6.93 -19.63 13.16
CA GLU A 77 6.80 -20.91 13.86
C GLU A 77 7.69 -20.83 15.11
N ALA A 78 7.08 -20.90 16.29
CA ALA A 78 7.80 -20.96 17.53
C ALA A 78 8.60 -22.28 17.51
N VAL A 79 9.91 -22.17 17.29
CA VAL A 79 10.89 -23.26 17.45
C VAL A 79 10.97 -23.65 18.91
#